data_AF-A0A0L7LAC4-F1
#
_entry.id   AF-A0A0L7LAC4-F1
#
_cell.length_a   1.000
_cell.length_b   1.000
_cell.length_c   1.000
_cell.angle_alpha   90.00
_cell.angle_beta   90.00
_cell.angle_gamma   90.00
#
_symmetry.space_group_name_H-M   'P 1'
#
loop_
_entity.id
_entity.type
_entity.pdbx_description
1 polymer ?
#
loop_
_entity_poly.entity_id
_entity_poly.type
_entity_poly.pdbx_seq_one_letter_code
_entity_poly.pdbx_strand_id
1 'polypeptide(L)'
;MVRLMYGYGLRDMFKDGFDKLWMRLHQLDRLIEEQLPDLRAHFQELRVESRDFATQWFLTLFTAKFPLHLVYHILDVFLLQGTDMMFQVALALLSRSRKDLLANNYEGIQNYFR
;
A
#
# COMPACT_ATOMS: atom_id res chain seq x y z
N MET A 1 2.56 16.96 -12.38
CA MET A 1 3.51 16.65 -11.27
C MET A 1 3.45 17.63 -10.10
N VAL A 2 3.63 18.95 -10.30
CA VAL A 2 3.69 19.92 -9.17
C VAL A 2 2.44 19.89 -8.27
N ARG A 3 1.23 19.86 -8.84
CA ARG A 3 -0.01 19.77 -8.05
C ARG A 3 -0.12 18.48 -7.22
N LEU A 4 0.38 17.34 -7.69
CA LEU A 4 0.38 16.09 -6.91
C LEU A 4 1.31 16.21 -5.69
N MET A 5 2.51 16.73 -5.92
CA MET A 5 3.53 16.84 -4.87
C MET A 5 3.15 17.85 -3.79
N TYR A 6 2.61 19.01 -4.18
CA TYR A 6 2.34 20.11 -3.26
C TYR A 6 0.86 20.26 -2.88
N GLY A 7 -0.06 20.03 -3.82
CA GLY A 7 -1.50 20.20 -3.60
C GLY A 7 -2.14 18.99 -2.92
N TYR A 8 -1.75 17.77 -3.29
CA TYR A 8 -2.25 16.53 -2.68
C TYR A 8 -1.35 16.00 -1.56
N GLY A 9 -0.29 16.73 -1.20
CA GLY A 9 0.60 16.37 -0.09
C GLY A 9 1.49 15.15 -0.34
N LEU A 10 1.66 14.69 -1.59
CA LEU A 10 2.46 13.50 -1.86
C LEU A 10 3.93 13.67 -1.44
N ARG A 11 4.47 14.90 -1.57
CA ARG A 11 5.85 15.23 -1.19
C ARG A 11 6.10 14.97 0.29
N ASP A 12 5.08 15.08 1.12
CA ASP A 12 5.24 14.95 2.56
C ASP A 12 5.60 13.52 3.00
N MET A 13 5.30 12.52 2.18
CA MET A 13 5.75 11.14 2.42
C MET A 13 7.27 10.97 2.24
N PHE A 14 7.97 11.93 1.61
CA PHE A 14 9.42 11.89 1.36
C PHE A 14 10.23 12.78 2.33
N LYS A 15 9.57 13.51 3.23
CA LYS A 15 10.22 14.43 4.18
C LYS A 15 10.58 13.72 5.48
N ASP A 16 11.44 14.36 6.27
CA ASP A 16 11.67 14.04 7.69
C ASP A 16 11.92 12.55 7.94
N GLY A 17 12.84 11.93 7.16
CA GLY A 17 13.14 10.51 7.33
C GLY A 17 11.98 9.55 7.03
N PHE A 18 11.00 10.01 6.23
CA PHE A 18 9.80 9.28 5.84
C PHE A 18 8.76 9.08 6.97
N ASP A 19 8.78 9.91 8.02
CA ASP A 19 7.86 9.79 9.18
C ASP A 19 6.37 9.70 8.78
N LYS A 20 5.93 10.54 7.84
CA LYS A 20 4.54 10.49 7.35
C LYS A 20 4.24 9.21 6.58
N LEU A 21 5.19 8.69 5.80
CA LEU A 21 5.03 7.39 5.14
C LEU A 21 4.90 6.28 6.18
N TRP A 22 5.76 6.25 7.20
CA TRP A 22 5.71 5.25 8.26
C TRP A 22 4.40 5.28 9.03
N MET A 23 3.90 6.48 9.33
CA MET A 23 2.57 6.65 9.92
C MET A 23 1.47 6.07 9.02
N ARG A 24 1.50 6.36 7.71
CA ARG A 24 0.52 5.81 6.75
C ARG A 24 0.62 4.28 6.67
N LEU A 25 1.82 3.71 6.62
CA LEU A 25 1.98 2.26 6.57
C LEU A 25 1.53 1.57 7.86
N HIS A 26 1.74 2.20 9.01
CA HIS A 26 1.17 1.73 10.27
C HIS A 26 -0.36 1.78 10.27
N GLN A 27 -0.98 2.84 9.74
CA GLN A 27 -2.43 2.90 9.54
C GLN A 27 -2.93 1.78 8.62
N LEU A 28 -2.18 1.44 7.56
CA LEU A 28 -2.52 0.31 6.72
C LEU A 28 -2.49 -1.01 7.51
N ASP A 29 -1.47 -1.25 8.35
CA ASP A 29 -1.43 -2.44 9.20
C ASP A 29 -2.65 -2.54 10.14
N ARG A 30 -3.14 -1.41 10.68
CA ARG A 30 -4.38 -1.39 11.49
C ARG A 30 -5.61 -1.72 10.64
N LEU A 31 -5.72 -1.16 9.44
CA LEU A 31 -6.85 -1.45 8.54
C LEU A 31 -6.86 -2.91 8.06
N ILE A 32 -5.69 -3.51 7.84
CA ILE A 32 -5.58 -4.94 7.51
C ILE A 32 -6.06 -5.78 8.70
N GLU A 33 -5.70 -5.41 9.93
CA GLU A 33 -6.19 -6.10 11.14
C GLU A 33 -7.71 -6.04 11.26
N GLU A 34 -8.33 -4.90 10.95
CA GLU A 34 -9.78 -4.73 11.03
C GLU A 34 -10.53 -5.45 9.90
N GLN A 35 -10.01 -5.43 8.66
CA GLN A 35 -10.76 -5.89 7.48
C GLN A 35 -10.32 -7.27 6.96
N LEU A 36 -9.08 -7.68 7.23
CA LEU A 36 -8.47 -8.93 6.77
C LEU A 36 -7.74 -9.61 7.95
N PRO A 37 -8.44 -9.93 9.05
CA PRO A 37 -7.82 -10.34 10.33
C PRO A 37 -6.99 -11.62 10.24
N ASP A 38 -7.40 -12.57 9.40
CA ASP A 38 -6.66 -13.81 9.14
C ASP A 38 -5.35 -13.54 8.40
N LEU A 39 -5.37 -12.65 7.40
CA LEU A 39 -4.18 -12.22 6.68
C LEU A 39 -3.24 -11.48 7.63
N ARG A 40 -3.79 -10.64 8.52
CA ARG A 40 -2.98 -9.96 9.55
C ARG A 40 -2.30 -10.95 10.49
N ALA A 41 -3.03 -11.95 10.98
CA ALA A 41 -2.49 -12.97 11.87
C ALA A 41 -1.34 -13.73 11.20
N HIS A 42 -1.53 -14.16 9.95
CA HIS A 42 -0.48 -14.81 9.14
C HIS A 42 0.76 -13.91 8.96
N PHE A 43 0.56 -12.63 8.66
CA PHE A 43 1.66 -11.67 8.54
C PHE A 43 2.39 -11.46 9.88
N GLN A 44 1.68 -11.42 11.01
CA GLN A 44 2.30 -11.30 12.33
C GLN A 44 3.15 -12.53 12.68
N GLU A 45 2.69 -13.74 12.38
CA GLU A 45 3.45 -14.98 12.57
C GLU A 45 4.76 -14.97 11.77
N LEU A 46 4.71 -14.44 10.55
CA LEU A 46 5.85 -14.31 9.65
C LEU A 46 6.69 -13.04 9.88
N ARG A 47 6.29 -12.18 10.83
CA ARG A 47 6.88 -10.85 11.08
C ARG A 47 6.94 -9.95 9.84
N VAL A 48 5.95 -10.07 8.97
CA VAL A 48 5.73 -9.20 7.82
C VAL A 48 4.97 -7.97 8.25
N GLU A 49 5.49 -6.80 7.90
CA GLU A 49 4.80 -5.52 8.05
C GLU A 49 4.47 -4.90 6.69
N SER A 50 3.46 -4.02 6.65
CA SER A 50 3.13 -3.29 5.41
C SER A 50 4.33 -2.52 4.84
N ARG A 51 5.30 -2.17 5.68
CA ARG A 51 6.55 -1.52 5.25
C ARG A 51 7.38 -2.37 4.28
N ASP A 52 7.33 -3.70 4.40
CA ASP A 52 8.15 -4.61 3.60
C ASP A 52 7.71 -4.67 2.13
N PHE A 53 6.43 -4.42 1.84
CA PHE A 53 5.89 -4.54 0.48
C PHE A 53 5.19 -3.28 -0.04
N ALA A 54 4.55 -2.48 0.82
CA ALA A 54 3.72 -1.34 0.39
C ALA A 54 4.45 0.00 0.32
N THR A 55 5.71 0.10 0.76
CA THR A 55 6.50 1.35 0.70
C THR A 55 6.49 1.97 -0.70
N GLN A 56 6.75 1.17 -1.74
CA GLN A 56 6.72 1.67 -3.11
C GLN A 56 5.32 2.04 -3.59
N TRP A 57 4.27 1.37 -3.10
CA TRP A 57 2.90 1.66 -3.49
C TRP A 57 2.53 3.10 -3.12
N PHE A 58 2.87 3.52 -1.89
CA PHE A 58 2.60 4.85 -1.39
C PHE A 58 3.49 5.92 -2.04
N LEU A 59 4.80 5.66 -2.15
CA LEU A 59 5.73 6.64 -2.73
C LEU A 59 5.50 6.87 -4.23
N THR A 60 5.04 5.86 -4.96
CA THR A 60 4.91 5.93 -6.42
C THR A 60 3.48 6.04 -6.89
N LEU A 61 2.49 6.14 -6.00
CA LEU A 61 1.06 6.08 -6.37
C LEU A 61 0.77 4.82 -7.22
N PHE A 62 1.33 3.67 -6.82
CA PHE A 62 1.19 2.39 -7.52
C PHE A 62 1.75 2.37 -8.96
N THR A 63 2.39 3.44 -9.43
CA THR A 63 2.86 3.53 -10.84
C THR A 63 4.04 2.59 -11.15
N ALA A 64 4.83 2.19 -10.15
CA ALA A 64 6.06 1.44 -10.37
C ALA A 64 5.89 -0.06 -10.64
N LYS A 65 4.79 -0.66 -10.16
CA LYS A 65 4.59 -2.13 -10.14
C LYS A 65 3.36 -2.60 -10.88
N PHE A 66 2.45 -1.68 -11.21
CA PHE A 66 1.15 -2.04 -11.77
C PHE A 66 1.05 -1.64 -13.25
N PRO A 67 0.31 -2.39 -14.07
CA PRO A 67 0.08 -2.05 -15.47
C PRO A 67 -0.54 -0.65 -15.63
N LEU A 68 -0.16 0.07 -16.69
CA LEU A 68 -0.59 1.46 -16.91
C LEU A 68 -2.11 1.65 -16.88
N HIS A 69 -2.90 0.71 -17.42
CA HIS A 69 -4.36 0.80 -17.41
C HIS A 69 -4.93 0.86 -15.99
N LEU A 70 -4.38 0.08 -15.05
CA LEU A 70 -4.79 0.10 -13.65
C LEU A 70 -4.33 1.40 -12.97
N VAL A 71 -3.11 1.83 -13.28
CA VAL A 71 -2.55 3.08 -12.76
C VAL A 71 -3.41 4.28 -13.14
N TYR A 72 -3.93 4.34 -14.38
CA TYR A 72 -4.83 5.43 -14.77
C TYR A 72 -6.10 5.48 -13.94
N HIS A 73 -6.73 4.33 -13.69
CA HIS A 73 -7.90 4.27 -12.79
C HIS A 73 -7.56 4.70 -11.36
N ILE A 74 -6.40 4.31 -10.84
CA ILE A 74 -5.94 4.75 -9.51
C ILE A 74 -5.75 6.26 -9.48
N LEU A 75 -5.14 6.84 -10.52
CA LEU A 75 -4.92 8.29 -10.61
C LEU A 75 -6.22 9.08 -10.71
N ASP A 76 -7.21 8.61 -11.49
CA ASP A 76 -8.51 9.27 -11.63
C ASP A 76 -9.21 9.39 -10.27
N VAL A 77 -9.26 8.29 -9.51
CA VAL A 77 -9.89 8.28 -8.19
C VAL A 77 -9.04 9.05 -7.17
N PHE A 78 -7.71 8.95 -7.24
CA PHE A 78 -6.81 9.73 -6.37
C PHE A 78 -7.03 11.25 -6.56
N LEU A 79 -7.20 11.72 -7.79
CA LEU A 79 -7.45 13.13 -8.05
C LEU A 79 -8.79 13.60 -7.47
N LEU A 80 -9.77 12.71 -7.35
CA LEU A 80 -11.08 12.99 -6.75
C LEU A 80 -11.08 12.91 -5.22
N GLN A 81 -10.46 11.88 -4.65
CA GLN A 81 -10.57 11.53 -3.22
C GLN A 81 -9.32 11.85 -2.39
N GLY A 82 -8.18 12.11 -3.03
CA GLY A 82 -6.92 12.40 -2.38
C GLY A 82 -6.16 11.17 -1.86
N THR A 83 -5.27 11.41 -0.90
CA THR A 83 -4.28 10.42 -0.43
C THR A 83 -4.88 9.26 0.36
N ASP A 84 -6.06 9.42 0.94
CA ASP A 84 -6.69 8.34 1.72
C ASP A 84 -7.22 7.20 0.82
N MET A 85 -7.48 7.46 -0.46
CA MET A 85 -7.84 6.42 -1.42
C MET A 85 -6.75 5.35 -1.59
N MET A 86 -5.49 5.70 -1.32
CA MET A 86 -4.37 4.76 -1.42
C MET A 86 -4.56 3.54 -0.49
N PHE A 87 -5.20 3.73 0.68
CA PHE A 87 -5.53 2.62 1.57
C PHE A 87 -6.55 1.67 0.96
N GLN A 88 -7.57 2.21 0.30
CA GLN A 88 -8.61 1.40 -0.34
C GLN A 88 -8.02 0.55 -1.46
N VAL A 89 -7.11 1.11 -2.27
CA VAL A 89 -6.39 0.33 -3.30
C VAL A 89 -5.55 -0.77 -2.67
N ALA A 90 -4.76 -0.45 -1.65
CA ALA A 90 -3.92 -1.42 -0.96
C ALA A 90 -4.74 -2.58 -0.38
N LEU A 91 -5.83 -2.27 0.32
CA LEU A 91 -6.75 -3.27 0.88
C LEU A 91 -7.43 -4.11 -0.21
N ALA A 92 -7.84 -3.49 -1.33
CA ALA A 92 -8.44 -4.22 -2.44
C ALA A 92 -7.43 -5.20 -3.08
N LEU A 93 -6.18 -4.79 -3.25
CA LEU A 93 -5.10 -5.65 -3.77
C LEU A 93 -4.80 -6.81 -2.83
N LEU A 94 -4.73 -6.55 -1.53
CA LEU A 94 -4.51 -7.57 -0.50
C LEU A 94 -5.69 -8.54 -0.42
N SER A 95 -6.92 -8.04 -0.44
CA SER A 95 -8.14 -8.85 -0.43
C SER A 95 -8.21 -9.77 -1.66
N ARG A 96 -7.91 -9.24 -2.85
CA ARG A 96 -7.86 -10.03 -4.09
C ARG A 96 -6.79 -11.13 -4.05
N SER A 97 -5.65 -10.84 -3.42
CA SER A 97 -4.49 -11.74 -3.34
C SER A 97 -4.50 -12.62 -2.10
N ARG A 98 -5.51 -12.49 -1.23
CA ARG A 98 -5.55 -13.08 0.12
C ARG A 98 -5.25 -14.58 0.14
N LYS A 99 -5.85 -15.34 -0.79
CA LYS A 99 -5.65 -16.80 -0.88
C LYS A 99 -4.19 -17.17 -1.15
N ASP A 100 -3.57 -16.47 -2.09
CA ASP A 100 -2.18 -16.73 -2.47
C ASP A 100 -1.24 -16.32 -1.34
N LEU A 101 -1.49 -15.18 -0.70
CA LEU A 101 -0.67 -14.67 0.40
C LEU A 101 -0.71 -15.58 1.64
N LEU A 102 -1.89 -16.11 2.00
CA LEU A 102 -2.02 -17.06 3.11
C LEU A 102 -1.32 -18.39 2.85
N ALA A 103 -1.13 -18.77 1.59
CA ALA A 103 -0.43 -20.00 1.22
C ALA A 103 1.11 -19.84 1.17
N ASN A 104 1.62 -18.62 1.32
CA ASN A 104 3.04 -18.30 1.16
C ASN A 104 3.73 -18.00 2.50
N ASN A 105 5.06 -18.21 2.53
CA ASN A 105 5.94 -17.77 3.61
C ASN A 105 6.44 -16.34 3.36
N TYR A 106 7.30 -15.81 4.24
CA TYR A 106 7.88 -14.47 4.12
C TYR A 106 8.46 -14.18 2.72
N GLU A 107 9.33 -15.06 2.21
CA GLU A 107 9.95 -14.89 0.88
C GLU A 107 8.92 -14.94 -0.25
N GLY A 108 7.94 -15.85 -0.16
CA GLY A 108 6.85 -15.96 -1.13
C GLY A 108 6.01 -14.68 -1.18
N ILE A 109 5.70 -14.09 -0.02
CA ILE A 109 4.95 -12.82 0.07
C ILE A 109 5.77 -11.68 -0.55
N GLN A 110 7.07 -11.59 -0.25
CA GLN A 110 7.93 -10.56 -0.85
C GLN A 110 8.05 -10.70 -2.37
N ASN A 111 8.14 -11.93 -2.87
CA ASN A 111 8.23 -12.22 -4.29
C ASN A 111 6.90 -11.98 -5.01
N TYR A 112 5.76 -12.25 -4.36
CA TYR A 112 4.43 -12.02 -4.93
C TYR A 112 4.18 -10.54 -5.26
N PHE A 113 4.73 -9.63 -4.45
CA PHE A 113 4.59 -8.18 -4.65
C PHE A 113 5.77 -7.51 -5.39
N ARG A 114 6.76 -8.30 -5.82
CA ARG A 114 7.96 -7.80 -6.47
C ARG A 114 7.79 -7.54 -7.96
#